data_AF-A0A7C1DZU1-F1
#
_entry.id   AF-A0A7C1DZU1-F1
#
_cell.length_a   1.000
_cell.length_b   1.000
_cell.length_c   1.000
_cell.angle_alpha   90.00
_cell.angle_beta   90.00
_cell.angle_gamma   90.00
#
_symmetry.space_group_name_H-M   'P 1'
#
loop_
_entity.id
_entity.type
_entity.pdbx_description
1 polymer ?
#
loop_
_entity_poly.entity_id
_entity_poly.type
_entity_poly.pdbx_seq_one_letter_code
_entity_poly.pdbx_strand_id
1 'polypeptide(L)'
;MTGKWKLKRQHAISLVLLLFTWGCTMNAPEEDVFYNPLLDSGPDPYAFFHPDGFYYYTHTLGDRLDLWRTRDITDLKSAERKTVFVPP
;
A
#
# COMPACT_ATOMS: atom_id res chain seq x y z
N MET A 1 -23.59 56.84 -23.41
CA MET A 1 -22.39 56.12 -23.93
C MET A 1 -21.79 55.22 -22.83
N THR A 2 -22.53 54.22 -22.33
CA THR A 2 -22.18 53.51 -21.07
C THR A 2 -22.48 52.00 -21.14
N GLY A 3 -22.27 51.36 -22.29
CA GLY A 3 -22.77 49.98 -22.51
C GLY A 3 -21.75 48.87 -22.79
N LYS A 4 -20.48 49.18 -23.08
CA LYS A 4 -19.54 48.17 -23.65
C LYS A 4 -18.49 47.61 -22.69
N TRP A 5 -18.40 48.12 -21.46
CA TRP A 5 -17.34 47.74 -20.50
C TRP A 5 -17.77 46.66 -19.48
N LYS A 6 -19.07 46.38 -19.31
CA LYS A 6 -19.55 45.30 -18.42
C LYS A 6 -19.41 43.90 -19.04
N LEU A 7 -19.58 43.77 -20.35
CA LEU A 7 -19.66 42.48 -21.05
C LEU A 7 -18.32 41.74 -21.17
N LYS A 8 -17.18 42.45 -21.24
CA LYS A 8 -15.85 41.81 -21.33
C LYS A 8 -15.34 41.24 -19.99
N ARG A 9 -15.75 41.82 -18.86
CA ARG A 9 -15.32 41.38 -17.51
C ARG A 9 -15.99 40.09 -17.05
N GLN A 10 -17.24 39.85 -17.44
CA GLN A 10 -18.00 38.63 -17.09
C GLN A 10 -17.46 37.35 -17.77
N HIS A 11 -16.93 37.45 -19.00
CA HIS A 11 -16.34 36.29 -19.68
C HIS A 11 -14.95 35.94 -19.11
N ALA A 12 -14.16 36.94 -18.70
CA ALA A 12 -12.86 36.72 -18.05
C ALA A 12 -13.01 36.04 -16.66
N ILE A 13 -14.04 36.41 -15.89
CA ILE A 13 -14.32 35.80 -14.58
C ILE A 13 -14.84 34.36 -14.73
N SER A 14 -15.67 34.07 -15.75
CA SER A 14 -16.14 32.70 -16.03
C SER A 14 -15.01 31.76 -16.48
N LEU A 15 -14.00 32.28 -17.21
CA LEU A 15 -12.85 31.48 -17.67
C LEU A 15 -11.91 31.10 -16.50
N VAL A 16 -11.75 32.00 -15.53
CA VAL A 16 -10.92 31.77 -14.33
C VAL A 16 -11.57 30.76 -13.38
N LEU A 17 -12.90 30.77 -13.25
CA LEU A 17 -13.65 29.79 -12.45
C LEU A 17 -13.62 28.38 -13.08
N LEU A 18 -13.67 28.27 -14.41
CA LEU A 18 -13.55 26.99 -15.13
C LEU A 18 -12.14 26.38 -15.08
N LEU A 19 -11.10 27.21 -14.94
CA LEU A 19 -9.71 26.74 -14.75
C LEU A 19 -9.41 26.31 -13.30
N PHE A 20 -10.16 26.84 -12.32
CA PHE A 20 -10.02 26.46 -10.91
C PHE A 20 -10.63 25.08 -10.61
N THR A 21 -11.64 24.67 -11.37
CA THR A 21 -12.31 23.36 -11.18
C THR A 21 -11.56 22.17 -11.78
N TRP A 22 -10.53 22.39 -12.61
CA TRP A 22 -9.73 21.31 -13.19
C TRP A 22 -8.50 20.95 -12.33
N GLY A 23 -8.03 21.87 -11.49
CA GLY A 23 -6.77 21.75 -10.76
C GLY A 23 -6.85 21.02 -9.42
N CYS A 24 -8.04 20.62 -8.97
CA CYS A 24 -8.22 19.95 -7.68
C CYS A 24 -8.79 18.55 -7.89
N THR A 25 -8.02 17.64 -8.49
CA THR A 25 -8.25 16.21 -8.26
C THR A 25 -7.57 15.88 -6.94
N MET A 26 -8.33 15.89 -5.85
CA MET A 26 -7.84 15.30 -4.60
C MET A 26 -7.81 13.79 -4.81
N ASN A 27 -6.65 13.24 -5.16
CA ASN A 27 -6.45 11.80 -5.03
C ASN A 27 -6.65 11.50 -3.54
N ALA A 28 -7.68 10.70 -3.22
CA ALA A 28 -7.80 10.13 -1.89
C ALA A 28 -6.51 9.35 -1.59
N PRO A 29 -6.03 9.34 -0.34
CA PRO A 29 -4.92 8.47 0.03
C PRO A 29 -5.29 7.04 -0.37
N GLU A 30 -4.44 6.40 -1.15
CA GLU A 30 -4.55 4.96 -1.42
C GLU A 30 -4.45 4.28 -0.05
N GLU A 31 -5.52 3.60 0.37
CA GLU A 31 -5.49 2.86 1.63
C GLU A 31 -4.58 1.65 1.42
N ASP A 32 -3.52 1.53 2.23
CA ASP A 32 -2.66 0.35 2.27
C ASP A 32 -3.45 -0.83 2.83
N VAL A 33 -4.17 -1.52 1.96
CA VAL A 33 -4.97 -2.71 2.28
C VAL A 33 -4.16 -3.99 2.09
N PHE A 34 -4.43 -4.99 2.92
CA PHE A 34 -3.90 -6.34 2.77
C PHE A 34 -5.04 -7.35 2.71
N TYR A 35 -4.80 -8.49 2.06
CA TYR A 35 -5.80 -9.54 1.87
C TYR A 35 -5.41 -10.81 2.59
N ASN A 36 -6.38 -11.38 3.31
CA ASN A 36 -6.24 -12.64 4.01
C ASN A 36 -6.80 -13.81 3.18
N PRO A 37 -6.29 -15.04 3.38
CA PRO A 37 -5.14 -15.39 4.23
C PRO A 37 -3.78 -15.14 3.53
N LEU A 38 -2.74 -14.83 4.32
CA LEU A 38 -1.38 -14.59 3.81
C LEU A 38 -0.72 -15.86 3.26
N LEU A 39 -0.97 -17.00 3.90
CA LEU A 39 -0.59 -18.34 3.46
C LEU A 39 -1.81 -19.25 3.54
N ASP A 40 -1.86 -20.27 2.67
CA ASP A 40 -3.01 -21.18 2.62
C ASP A 40 -3.08 -22.10 3.85
N SER A 41 -1.96 -22.27 4.56
CA SER A 41 -1.86 -23.03 5.80
C SER A 41 -0.67 -22.55 6.65
N GLY A 42 -0.72 -22.81 7.96
CA GLY A 42 0.35 -22.47 8.90
C GLY A 42 -0.20 -22.12 10.30
N PRO A 43 -0.33 -23.10 11.22
CA PRO A 43 -0.76 -22.84 12.59
C PRO A 43 0.29 -22.06 13.38
N ASP A 44 -0.16 -21.28 14.37
CA ASP A 44 0.69 -20.48 15.26
C ASP A 44 1.66 -19.51 14.52
N PRO A 45 1.13 -18.61 13.67
CA PRO A 45 1.96 -17.68 12.90
C PRO A 45 2.72 -16.71 13.81
N TYR A 46 4.02 -16.57 13.58
CA TYR A 46 4.86 -15.57 14.23
C TYR A 46 5.60 -14.74 13.19
N ALA A 47 5.47 -13.42 13.26
CA ALA A 47 6.19 -12.47 12.42
C ALA A 47 6.91 -11.44 13.29
N PHE A 48 8.13 -11.09 12.92
CA PHE A 48 8.93 -10.06 13.56
C PHE A 48 9.55 -9.16 12.49
N PHE A 49 9.35 -7.85 12.62
CA PHE A 49 9.99 -6.85 11.76
C PHE A 49 11.32 -6.44 12.39
N HIS A 50 12.41 -6.72 11.68
CA HIS A 50 13.75 -6.47 12.16
C HIS A 50 14.28 -5.10 11.63
N PRO A 51 15.18 -4.42 12.35
CA PRO A 51 15.73 -3.13 11.93
C PRO A 51 16.50 -3.11 10.60
N ASP A 52 16.80 -4.28 10.00
CA ASP A 52 17.36 -4.41 8.65
C ASP A 52 16.32 -4.19 7.54
N GLY A 53 15.06 -3.94 7.89
CA GLY A 53 13.97 -3.66 6.95
C GLY A 53 13.29 -4.90 6.40
N PHE A 54 13.43 -6.06 7.07
CA PHE A 54 12.76 -7.29 6.69
C PHE A 54 11.81 -7.80 7.78
N TYR A 55 10.71 -8.39 7.35
CA TYR A 55 9.93 -9.32 8.15
C TYR A 55 10.57 -10.70 8.11
N TYR A 56 10.70 -11.27 9.29
CA TYR A 56 11.04 -12.68 9.51
C TYR A 56 9.81 -13.39 10.03
N TYR A 57 9.37 -14.42 9.31
CA TYR A 57 8.15 -15.16 9.61
C TYR A 57 8.43 -16.66 9.81
N THR A 58 7.68 -17.30 10.70
CA THR A 58 7.64 -18.75 10.89
C THR A 58 6.25 -19.19 11.34
N HIS A 59 5.97 -20.48 11.22
CA HIS A 59 4.77 -21.12 11.76
C HIS A 59 5.07 -22.58 12.12
N THR A 60 4.18 -23.21 12.87
CA THR A 60 4.33 -24.60 13.31
C THR A 60 4.29 -25.56 12.12
N LEU A 61 5.43 -26.21 11.84
CA LEU A 61 5.56 -27.28 10.83
C LEU A 61 5.64 -28.69 11.46
N GLY A 62 5.95 -28.77 12.75
CA GLY A 62 6.06 -30.02 13.51
C GLY A 62 7.42 -30.70 13.40
N ASP A 63 7.95 -30.89 12.19
CA ASP A 63 9.18 -31.65 11.94
C ASP A 63 10.43 -30.79 11.73
N ARG A 64 10.28 -29.47 11.58
CA ARG A 64 11.38 -28.53 11.34
C ARG A 64 10.98 -27.10 11.68
N LEU A 65 11.97 -26.20 11.64
CA LEU A 65 11.74 -24.76 11.65
C LEU A 65 12.14 -24.18 10.30
N ASP A 66 11.15 -23.68 9.58
CA ASP A 66 11.36 -22.87 8.39
C ASP A 66 11.19 -21.38 8.73
N LEU A 67 11.99 -20.55 8.09
CA LEU A 67 12.02 -19.12 8.29
C LEU A 67 11.88 -18.43 6.92
N TRP A 68 10.87 -17.58 6.80
CA TRP A 68 10.60 -16.77 5.62
C TRP A 68 11.14 -15.35 5.85
N ARG A 69 11.77 -14.76 4.82
CA ARG A 69 12.27 -13.37 4.84
C ARG A 69 11.64 -12.59 3.69
N THR A 70 10.98 -11.47 4.00
CA THR A 70 10.39 -10.58 2.99
C THR A 70 10.45 -9.12 3.43
N ARG A 71 10.47 -8.16 2.48
CA ARG A 71 10.30 -6.73 2.80
C ARG A 71 8.82 -6.36 2.94
N ASP A 72 7.95 -7.13 2.32
CA ASP A 72 6.51 -6.95 2.33
C ASP A 72 5.86 -8.23 2.87
N ILE A 73 5.26 -8.13 4.06
CA ILE A 73 4.60 -9.25 4.73
C ILE A 73 3.38 -9.77 3.95
N THR A 74 2.81 -8.95 3.06
CA THR A 74 1.68 -9.36 2.22
C THR A 74 2.11 -10.28 1.07
N ASP A 75 3.38 -10.23 0.67
CA ASP A 75 3.99 -11.07 -0.36
C ASP A 75 4.65 -12.35 0.22
N LEU A 76 4.17 -12.81 1.36
CA LEU A 76 4.73 -13.97 2.07
C LEU A 76 4.68 -15.27 1.24
N LYS A 77 3.72 -15.38 0.30
CA LYS A 77 3.61 -16.54 -0.62
C LYS A 77 4.82 -16.68 -1.54
N SER A 78 5.49 -15.57 -1.89
CA SER A 78 6.66 -15.56 -2.77
C SER A 78 7.99 -15.33 -2.03
N ALA A 79 7.93 -15.10 -0.72
CA ALA A 79 9.09 -14.80 0.12
C ALA A 79 10.17 -15.90 0.10
N GLU A 80 11.42 -15.48 0.31
CA GLU A 80 12.55 -16.40 0.47
C GLU A 80 12.33 -17.27 1.72
N ARG A 81 12.31 -18.59 1.56
CA ARG A 81 12.13 -19.57 2.64
C ARG A 81 13.39 -20.40 2.86
N LYS A 82 13.79 -20.58 4.11
CA LYS A 82 14.91 -21.46 4.49
C LYS A 82 14.58 -22.30 5.72
N THR A 83 14.87 -23.60 5.66
CA THR A 83 14.91 -24.45 6.86
C THR A 83 16.14 -24.11 7.68
N VAL A 84 15.95 -23.66 8.92
CA VAL A 84 17.03 -23.22 9.81
C VAL A 84 17.35 -24.25 10.88
N PHE A 85 16.45 -25.19 11.14
CA PHE A 85 16.64 -26.26 12.10
C PHE A 85 15.82 -27.48 11.74
N VAL A 86 16.44 -28.65 11.88
CA VAL A 86 15.79 -29.97 11.83
C VAL A 86 16.22 -30.69 13.12
N PRO A 87 15.27 -31.18 13.95
CA PRO A 87 15.61 -31.97 15.13
C PRO A 87 16.32 -33.29 14.74
N PRO A 88 17.13 -33.86 15.65
CA PRO A 88 17.92 -35.07 15.38
C PRO A 88 17.08 -36.35 15.26
#